data_AF-A0A3M1DCQ3-F1
#
_entry.id   AF-A0A3M1DCQ3-F1
#
_cell.length_a   1.000
_cell.length_b   1.000
_cell.length_c   1.000
_cell.angle_alpha   90.00
_cell.angle_beta   90.00
_cell.angle_gamma   90.00
#
_symmetry.space_group_name_H-M   'P 1'
#
loop_
_entity.id
_entity.type
_entity.pdbx_description
1 polymer ?
#
loop_
_entity_poly.entity_id
_entity_poly.type
_entity_poly.pdbx_seq_one_letter_code
_entity_poly.pdbx_strand_id
1 'polypeptide(L)'
;MVSNDKLRLLFESLGAQIMEHAHNPRGSVAMLMTETLRFRDKLKDETGVILTVEDTRKALDALECHLTGQPQPGDLSDEQRALARIYIDRLTLFS
;
A
#
# COMPACT_ATOMS: atom_id res chain seq x y z
N MET A 1 -6.05 19.98 2.36
CA MET A 1 -6.64 18.94 3.24
C MET A 1 -7.51 18.04 2.38
N VAL A 2 -7.18 16.77 2.27
CA VAL A 2 -8.06 15.77 1.64
C VAL A 2 -9.22 15.53 2.61
N SER A 3 -10.47 15.69 2.16
CA SER A 3 -11.64 15.50 3.03
C SER A 3 -11.74 14.03 3.47
N ASN A 4 -12.01 13.80 4.75
CA ASN A 4 -12.28 12.48 5.33
C ASN A 4 -13.36 11.69 4.56
N ASP A 5 -14.26 12.39 3.88
CA ASP A 5 -15.33 11.78 3.08
C ASP A 5 -14.78 11.05 1.85
N LYS A 6 -13.69 11.54 1.25
CA LYS A 6 -13.05 10.87 0.09
C LYS A 6 -12.33 9.60 0.53
N LEU A 7 -11.71 9.63 1.71
CA LEU A 7 -11.09 8.46 2.30
C LEU A 7 -12.15 7.41 2.63
N ARG A 8 -13.28 7.83 3.23
CA ARG A 8 -14.40 6.94 3.53
C ARG A 8 -14.97 6.27 2.28
N LEU A 9 -15.17 7.00 1.19
CA LEU A 9 -15.68 6.44 -0.07
C LEU A 9 -14.70 5.43 -0.69
N LEU A 10 -13.39 5.69 -0.60
CA LEU A 10 -12.36 4.72 -1.00
C LEU A 10 -12.42 3.45 -0.12
N PHE A 11 -12.68 3.59 1.18
CA PHE A 11 -12.82 2.45 2.09
C PHE A 11 -14.12 1.65 1.87
N GLU A 12 -15.21 2.31 1.50
CA GLU A 12 -16.47 1.64 1.16
C GLU A 12 -16.34 0.89 -0.18
N SER A 13 -15.60 1.43 -1.16
CA SER A 13 -15.35 0.73 -2.42
C SER A 13 -14.41 -0.47 -2.28
N LEU A 14 -13.41 -0.39 -1.38
CA LEU A 14 -12.48 -1.49 -1.11
C LEU A 14 -13.07 -2.54 -0.15
N GLY A 15 -13.83 -2.10 0.86
CA GLY A 15 -14.31 -2.93 1.96
C GLY A 15 -15.43 -3.89 1.58
N ALA A 16 -16.19 -3.61 0.51
CA ALA A 16 -17.28 -4.49 0.06
C ALA A 16 -16.81 -5.87 -0.43
N GLN A 17 -15.51 -6.07 -0.67
CA GLN A 17 -14.93 -7.35 -1.13
C GLN A 17 -14.10 -8.08 -0.06
N ILE A 18 -13.83 -7.48 1.11
CA ILE A 18 -12.88 -7.99 2.12
C ILE A 18 -13.59 -8.24 3.47
N MET A 19 -14.84 -8.73 3.45
CA MET A 19 -15.57 -9.06 4.68
C MET A 19 -15.71 -10.57 4.88
N GLU A 20 -14.58 -11.26 4.97
CA GLU A 20 -14.47 -12.51 5.71
C GLU A 20 -12.97 -12.75 5.94
N HIS A 21 -12.46 -12.29 7.09
CA HIS A 21 -11.36 -12.86 7.90
C HIS A 21 -10.87 -11.77 8.87
N ALA A 22 -10.88 -12.10 10.15
CA ALA A 22 -10.72 -11.19 11.27
C ALA A 22 -9.25 -10.77 11.46
N HIS A 23 -8.88 -9.54 11.11
CA HIS A 23 -7.73 -8.81 11.66
C HIS A 23 -8.01 -7.32 11.54
N ASN A 24 -7.70 -6.52 12.57
CA ASN A 24 -8.04 -5.10 12.69
C ASN A 24 -7.66 -4.29 11.42
N PRO A 25 -8.61 -4.01 10.51
CA PRO A 25 -8.28 -3.44 9.20
C PRO A 25 -7.75 -2.02 9.33
N ARG A 26 -8.19 -1.28 10.37
CA ARG A 26 -7.65 0.04 10.70
C ARG A 26 -6.20 -0.04 11.15
N GLY A 27 -5.83 -1.08 11.89
CA GLY A 27 -4.46 -1.34 12.32
C GLY A 27 -3.54 -1.61 11.13
N SER A 28 -3.98 -2.47 10.20
CA SER A 28 -3.23 -2.76 8.97
C SER A 28 -3.02 -1.52 8.12
N VAL A 29 -4.06 -0.70 7.92
CA VAL A 29 -3.93 0.57 7.17
C VAL A 29 -2.96 1.53 7.84
N ALA A 30 -3.08 1.73 9.17
CA ALA A 30 -2.17 2.61 9.90
C ALA A 30 -0.71 2.16 9.81
N MET A 31 -0.47 0.85 9.85
CA MET A 31 0.85 0.26 9.68
C MET A 31 1.39 0.48 8.25
N LEU A 32 0.59 0.22 7.20
CA LEU A 32 1.01 0.46 5.81
C LEU A 32 1.34 1.93 5.56
N MET A 33 0.53 2.86 6.10
CA MET A 33 0.81 4.30 6.01
C MET A 33 2.13 4.65 6.70
N THR A 34 2.39 4.10 7.90
CA THR A 34 3.64 4.33 8.64
C THR A 34 4.85 3.83 7.85
N GLU A 35 4.76 2.63 7.29
CA GLU A 35 5.87 2.05 6.51
C GLU A 35 6.09 2.81 5.19
N THR A 36 5.02 3.33 4.57
CA THR A 36 5.13 4.19 3.37
C THR A 36 5.89 5.47 3.67
N LEU A 37 5.56 6.13 4.79
CA LEU A 37 6.25 7.37 5.19
C LEU A 37 7.73 7.09 5.49
N ARG A 38 8.02 6.02 6.24
CA ARG A 38 9.40 5.60 6.54
C ARG A 38 10.20 5.30 5.27
N PHE A 39 9.61 4.57 4.32
CA PHE A 39 10.26 4.23 3.07
C PHE A 39 10.53 5.48 2.23
N ARG A 40 9.54 6.38 2.11
CA ARG A 40 9.71 7.66 1.40
C ARG A 40 10.86 8.49 1.99
N ASP A 41 10.87 8.65 3.30
CA ASP A 41 11.86 9.49 3.97
C ASP A 41 13.27 8.89 3.80
N LYS A 42 13.39 7.57 4.00
CA LYS A 42 14.65 6.84 3.77
C LYS A 42 15.12 6.94 2.31
N LEU A 43 14.23 6.72 1.35
CA LEU A 43 14.56 6.79 -0.08
C LEU A 43 15.10 8.18 -0.45
N LYS A 44 14.44 9.24 0.02
CA LYS A 44 14.89 10.61 -0.20
C LYS A 44 16.25 10.88 0.42
N ASP A 45 16.48 10.41 1.65
CA ASP A 45 17.74 10.63 2.37
C ASP A 45 18.91 9.88 1.73
N GLU A 46 18.68 8.67 1.20
CA GLU A 46 19.72 7.81 0.64
C GLU A 46 20.03 8.11 -0.84
N THR A 47 19.02 8.46 -1.64
CA THR A 47 19.17 8.57 -3.10
C THR A 47 18.75 9.93 -3.67
N GLY A 48 18.08 10.77 -2.87
CA GLY A 48 17.47 12.01 -3.35
C GLY A 48 16.17 11.80 -4.13
N VAL A 49 15.74 10.56 -4.37
CA VAL A 49 14.51 10.25 -5.09
C VAL A 49 13.29 10.58 -4.24
N ILE A 50 12.31 11.25 -4.84
CA ILE A 50 11.04 11.58 -4.18
C ILE A 50 9.99 10.55 -4.60
N LEU A 51 9.54 9.74 -3.65
CA LEU A 51 8.40 8.85 -3.87
C LEU A 51 7.13 9.67 -4.09
N THR A 52 6.51 9.50 -5.26
CA THR A 52 5.29 10.23 -5.64
C THR A 52 4.02 9.49 -5.21
N VAL A 53 2.89 10.18 -5.34
CA VAL A 53 1.56 9.57 -5.17
C VAL A 53 1.32 8.49 -6.23
N GLU A 54 1.83 8.66 -7.46
CA GLU A 54 1.73 7.66 -8.51
C GLU A 54 2.46 6.38 -8.13
N ASP A 55 3.68 6.49 -7.60
CA ASP A 55 4.49 5.34 -7.18
C ASP A 55 3.79 4.55 -6.08
N THR A 56 3.18 5.27 -5.13
CA THR A 56 2.38 4.66 -4.05
C THR A 56 1.16 3.93 -4.60
N ARG A 57 0.48 4.50 -5.61
CA ARG A 57 -0.67 3.85 -6.24
C ARG A 57 -0.27 2.57 -6.95
N LYS A 58 0.78 2.60 -7.78
CA LYS A 58 1.28 1.40 -8.46
C LYS A 58 1.72 0.30 -7.50
N ALA A 59 2.30 0.68 -6.35
CA ALA A 59 2.65 -0.28 -5.30
C ALA A 59 1.41 -0.91 -4.64
N LEU A 60 0.32 -0.15 -4.47
CA LEU A 60 -0.95 -0.66 -3.98
C LEU A 60 -1.66 -1.56 -5.00
N ASP A 61 -1.62 -1.22 -6.29
CA ASP A 61 -2.15 -2.07 -7.36
C ASP A 61 -1.43 -3.42 -7.38
N ALA A 62 -0.10 -3.42 -7.22
CA ALA A 62 0.70 -4.64 -7.10
C ALA A 62 0.35 -5.48 -5.85
N LEU A 63 0.05 -4.82 -4.73
CA LEU A 63 -0.43 -5.47 -3.52
C LEU A 63 -1.81 -6.10 -3.75
N GLU A 64 -2.74 -5.39 -4.38
CA GLU A 64 -4.06 -5.91 -4.72
C GLU A 64 -3.97 -7.14 -5.61
N CYS A 65 -3.12 -7.11 -6.65
CA CYS A 65 -2.86 -8.29 -7.48
C CYS A 65 -2.34 -9.46 -6.64
N HIS A 66 -1.41 -9.23 -5.70
CA HIS A 66 -0.90 -10.27 -4.81
C HIS A 66 -1.99 -10.88 -3.92
N LEU A 67 -2.84 -10.04 -3.31
CA LEU A 67 -3.92 -10.49 -2.42
C LEU A 67 -5.04 -11.24 -3.17
N THR A 68 -5.28 -10.87 -4.43
CA THR A 68 -6.31 -11.48 -5.28
C THR A 68 -5.80 -12.66 -6.11
N GLY A 69 -4.51 -13.00 -6.01
CA GLY A 69 -3.88 -14.08 -6.79
C GLY A 69 -3.72 -13.76 -8.28
N GLN A 70 -3.83 -12.49 -8.67
CA GLN A 70 -3.61 -12.03 -10.04
C GLN A 70 -2.11 -11.81 -10.33
N PRO A 71 -1.70 -11.85 -11.61
CA PRO A 71 -0.33 -11.53 -12.00
C PRO A 71 0.08 -10.11 -11.55
N GLN A 72 1.29 -9.94 -11.05
CA GLN A 72 1.80 -8.61 -10.71
C GLN A 72 1.96 -7.73 -11.96
N PRO A 73 1.80 -6.40 -11.84
CA PRO A 73 2.11 -5.46 -12.90
C PRO A 73 3.58 -5.58 -13.33
N GLY A 74 3.82 -5.73 -14.63
CA GLY A 74 5.17 -5.93 -15.17
C GLY A 74 6.01 -4.65 -15.24
N ASP A 75 5.38 -3.49 -15.18
CA ASP A 75 5.95 -2.16 -15.43
C ASP A 75 6.31 -1.38 -14.15
N LEU A 76 6.50 -2.08 -13.02
CA LEU A 76 6.90 -1.45 -11.76
C LEU A 76 8.37 -1.03 -11.80
N SER A 77 8.63 0.23 -11.43
CA SER A 77 9.97 0.71 -11.09
C SER A 77 10.53 -0.01 -9.86
N ASP A 78 11.83 0.14 -9.60
CA ASP A 78 12.48 -0.48 -8.45
C ASP A 78 11.89 0.03 -7.12
N GLU A 79 11.58 1.32 -7.03
CA GLU A 79 10.96 1.95 -5.86
C GLU A 79 9.54 1.45 -5.63
N GLN A 80 8.75 1.34 -6.70
CA GLN A 80 7.37 0.84 -6.66
C GLN A 80 7.34 -0.62 -6.22
N ARG A 81 8.25 -1.43 -6.76
CA ARG A 81 8.40 -2.85 -6.41
C ARG A 81 8.87 -3.02 -4.97
N ALA A 82 9.82 -2.21 -4.52
CA ALA A 82 10.30 -2.23 -3.13
C ALA A 82 9.18 -1.88 -2.15
N LEU A 83 8.38 -0.85 -2.44
CA LEU A 83 7.26 -0.45 -1.61
C LEU A 83 6.16 -1.52 -1.58
N ALA A 84 5.80 -2.10 -2.73
CA ALA A 84 4.86 -3.20 -2.81
C ALA A 84 5.34 -4.41 -1.98
N ARG A 85 6.64 -4.70 -2.01
CA ARG A 85 7.24 -5.77 -1.22
C ARG A 85 7.12 -5.51 0.29
N ILE A 86 7.37 -4.27 0.73
CA ILE A 86 7.16 -3.86 2.12
C ILE A 86 5.72 -4.12 2.55
N TYR A 87 4.73 -3.78 1.72
CA TYR A 87 3.33 -4.04 2.04
C TYR A 87 3.01 -5.52 2.18
N ILE A 88 3.47 -6.33 1.24
CA ILE A 88 3.28 -7.78 1.25
C ILE A 88 3.92 -8.40 2.50
N ASP A 89 5.19 -8.07 2.78
CA ASP A 89 5.91 -8.61 3.94
C ASP A 89 5.23 -8.19 5.25
N ARG A 90 4.70 -6.98 5.33
CA ARG A 90 4.02 -6.52 6.53
C ARG A 90 2.65 -7.16 6.70
N LEU A 91 1.85 -7.26 5.64
CA LEU A 91 0.53 -7.87 5.77
C LEU A 91 0.62 -9.37 6.08
N THR A 92 1.55 -10.09 5.44
CA THR A 92 1.78 -11.53 5.71
C THR A 92 2.26 -11.82 7.13
N LEU A 93 2.95 -10.89 7.79
CA LEU A 93 3.39 -11.04 9.20
C LEU A 93 2.27 -10.78 10.23
N PHE A 94 1.17 -10.13 9.83
CA PHE A 94 0.08 -9.73 10.72
C PHE A 94 -1.30 -10.31 10.31
N SER A 95 -1.32 -11.24 9.36
CA SER A 95 -2.50 -11.95 8.83
C SER A 95 -2.50 -13.44 9.17
#